data_AF-A0A9Q9AIX5-F1
#
_entry.id   AF-A0A9Q9AIX5-F1
#
_cell.length_a   1.000
_cell.length_b   1.000
_cell.length_c   1.000
_cell.angle_alpha   90.00
_cell.angle_beta   90.00
_cell.angle_gamma   90.00
#
_symmetry.space_group_name_H-M   'P 1'
#
loop_
_entity.id
_entity.type
_entity.pdbx_description
1 polymer ?
#
loop_
_entity_poly.entity_id
_entity_poly.type
_entity_poly.pdbx_seq_one_letter_code
_entity_poly.pdbx_strand_id
1 'polypeptide(L)'
;MSCVIAEVQTLTTTSAQRPKGRTRKSNKIDDGSLSRARLARRHDGGQKQLLCGTLPEHDVLDTQMFAVFYDNFLPPLLSPWRSVSYLASVAGTVPGTPLLKSAKRAFGLVHLAQQSQNTAILQESRISYGRLLGLLNYALQCPDKEIRDILVTMSLMTHMSNTMELAAQKDVTWAVHLQAAQHLLMLQGPRHLQVESAVDQGIVRHICGNSFWLAIANRRGWSIHRAWLKMQTKGWADMLEVFHDLPTILQDTDATFAREDNIGDLLKLVSRLHHTTKFARSLFTTVQDRPIVGISELKKGGIKDKDRLLAAGSYIFSGWYAPMNQMDALKFILMTLLSLITECTILRIWIMCPETVMLIPSDLQRSIYQNSDRLARRLCRISPSLMQADGIVSVLTLELCLRMAYNVFEQQQATAERNWSSAALSATSKRLDLVRANGVPTLCKLEQVIPGIVEAGRYGSAFDLRALTLSIA
;
A
#
# COMPACT_ATOMS: atom_id res chain seq x y z
N MET A 1 0.65 -1.73 -2.22
CA MET A 1 -0.29 -0.67 -1.80
C MET A 1 -1.59 -0.67 -2.60
N SER A 2 -1.68 -1.36 -3.74
CA SER A 2 -2.92 -1.37 -4.54
C SER A 2 -4.09 -2.13 -3.92
N CYS A 3 -3.86 -2.93 -2.88
CA CYS A 3 -4.92 -3.55 -2.06
C CYS A 3 -5.58 -2.54 -1.09
N VAL A 4 -5.09 -1.30 -1.03
CA VAL A 4 -5.28 -0.43 0.14
C VAL A 4 -5.89 0.92 -0.19
N ILE A 5 -6.16 1.33 -1.45
CA ILE A 5 -6.66 2.72 -1.70
C ILE A 5 -7.64 2.79 -2.88
N ALA A 6 -8.91 3.17 -2.65
CA ALA A 6 -9.87 3.58 -3.69
C ALA A 6 -11.07 4.42 -3.19
N GLU A 7 -11.73 5.09 -4.12
CA GLU A 7 -12.15 6.48 -4.07
C GLU A 7 -13.41 6.90 -3.29
N VAL A 8 -13.53 8.23 -3.12
CA VAL A 8 -14.69 9.00 -2.65
C VAL A 8 -15.47 9.47 -3.87
N GLN A 9 -16.72 9.04 -4.05
CA GLN A 9 -17.68 9.77 -4.87
C GLN A 9 -18.32 10.87 -4.03
N THR A 10 -18.16 12.11 -4.48
CA THR A 10 -18.87 13.28 -3.95
C THR A 10 -20.31 13.25 -4.44
N LEU A 11 -21.23 12.75 -3.61
CA LEU A 11 -22.64 13.07 -3.74
C LEU A 11 -22.84 14.53 -3.29
N THR A 12 -22.81 15.45 -4.24
CA THR A 12 -23.47 16.74 -4.09
C THR A 12 -24.97 16.48 -4.15
N THR A 13 -25.62 16.42 -2.98
CA THR A 13 -27.07 16.59 -2.89
C THR A 13 -27.36 17.87 -2.10
N THR A 14 -27.78 18.87 -2.85
CA THR A 14 -28.55 20.02 -2.41
C THR A 14 -29.91 19.56 -1.89
N SER A 15 -30.30 19.94 -0.67
CA SER A 15 -31.68 20.05 -0.16
C SER A 15 -31.64 20.32 1.35
N ALA A 16 -31.84 21.56 1.82
CA ALA A 16 -33.13 22.20 2.12
C ALA A 16 -33.63 21.93 3.56
N GLN A 17 -34.45 22.87 4.04
CA GLN A 17 -34.63 23.29 5.43
C GLN A 17 -35.49 22.37 6.33
N ARG A 18 -35.19 22.45 7.65
CA ARG A 18 -35.97 22.29 8.92
C ARG A 18 -37.53 22.23 8.83
N PRO A 19 -38.32 21.80 9.87
CA PRO A 19 -38.05 21.91 11.33
C PRO A 19 -38.64 20.85 12.34
N LYS A 20 -38.11 20.92 13.58
CA LYS A 20 -38.71 20.83 14.94
C LYS A 20 -39.76 19.76 15.35
N GLY A 21 -39.50 19.19 16.54
CA GLY A 21 -40.46 18.64 17.52
C GLY A 21 -40.05 17.24 17.99
N ARG A 22 -40.09 16.78 19.25
CA ARG A 22 -40.63 17.29 20.51
C ARG A 22 -40.05 16.39 21.64
N THR A 23 -40.09 16.88 22.86
CA THR A 23 -39.53 16.34 24.12
C THR A 23 -40.37 15.25 24.81
N ARG A 24 -39.76 14.64 25.86
CA ARG A 24 -40.28 13.78 26.96
C ARG A 24 -40.31 12.26 26.68
N LYS A 25 -40.01 11.35 27.62
CA LYS A 25 -40.02 11.41 29.10
C LYS A 25 -39.12 10.31 29.67
N SER A 26 -38.63 10.53 30.89
CA SER A 26 -38.02 9.57 31.80
C SER A 26 -38.93 8.37 32.09
N ASN A 27 -38.35 7.19 32.29
CA ASN A 27 -38.77 6.31 33.38
C ASN A 27 -37.60 5.45 33.86
N LYS A 28 -37.46 5.48 35.18
CA LYS A 28 -36.51 4.80 36.04
C LYS A 28 -37.26 3.56 36.56
N ILE A 29 -36.72 2.36 36.38
CA ILE A 29 -37.10 1.18 37.18
C ILE A 29 -35.80 0.46 37.50
N ASP A 30 -35.58 0.33 38.82
CA ASP A 30 -34.50 -0.39 39.46
C ASP A 30 -34.79 -1.91 39.53
N ASP A 31 -33.68 -2.61 39.79
CA ASP A 31 -33.55 -3.92 40.43
C ASP A 31 -33.60 -5.23 39.62
N GLY A 32 -32.63 -6.07 39.98
CA GLY A 32 -32.80 -7.51 39.97
C GLY A 32 -31.88 -8.28 39.03
N SER A 33 -30.68 -8.58 39.51
CA SER A 33 -30.01 -9.89 39.34
C SER A 33 -30.04 -10.55 37.95
N LEU A 34 -28.91 -10.55 37.24
CA LEU A 34 -28.53 -11.68 36.38
C LEU A 34 -27.01 -11.71 36.17
N SER A 35 -26.40 -12.37 37.14
CA SER A 35 -25.22 -13.23 37.04
C SER A 35 -24.63 -13.47 35.64
N ARG A 36 -23.34 -13.14 35.51
CA ARG A 36 -22.28 -13.92 34.85
C ARG A 36 -22.76 -14.99 33.85
N ALA A 37 -22.98 -14.59 32.60
CA ALA A 37 -23.01 -15.51 31.47
C ALA A 37 -22.69 -14.75 30.18
N ARG A 38 -21.39 -14.54 29.88
CA ARG A 38 -20.89 -14.13 28.55
C ARG A 38 -19.36 -14.24 28.48
N LEU A 39 -18.86 -15.45 28.66
CA LEU A 39 -17.47 -15.81 28.36
C LEU A 39 -17.39 -17.30 28.04
N ALA A 40 -18.04 -17.66 26.93
CA ALA A 40 -17.87 -18.93 26.22
C ALA A 40 -18.56 -18.80 24.85
N ARG A 41 -18.06 -17.91 23.98
CA ARG A 41 -18.31 -18.10 22.55
C ARG A 41 -17.35 -19.18 22.09
N ARG A 42 -17.92 -20.39 22.01
CA ARG A 42 -17.37 -21.53 21.30
C ARG A 42 -16.74 -21.05 19.98
N HIS A 43 -15.46 -21.34 19.82
CA HIS A 43 -14.92 -21.73 18.52
C HIS A 43 -15.58 -23.08 18.15
N ASP A 44 -16.87 -23.06 17.81
CA ASP A 44 -17.42 -24.13 16.97
C ASP A 44 -16.94 -23.80 15.56
N GLY A 45 -15.77 -24.36 15.25
CA GLY A 45 -15.19 -24.38 13.93
C GLY A 45 -16.13 -25.13 13.00
N GLY A 46 -17.07 -24.40 12.41
CA GLY A 46 -17.71 -24.80 11.17
C GLY A 46 -16.66 -24.81 10.07
N GLN A 47 -15.85 -25.86 10.01
CA GLN A 47 -15.38 -26.39 8.75
C GLN A 47 -16.64 -26.64 7.93
N LYS A 48 -17.02 -25.65 7.09
CA LYS A 48 -17.95 -25.89 5.99
C LYS A 48 -17.41 -27.13 5.28
N GLN A 49 -18.17 -28.22 5.31
CA GLN A 49 -17.95 -29.44 4.55
C GLN A 49 -17.87 -29.07 3.06
N LEU A 50 -16.72 -28.61 2.62
CA LEU A 50 -16.25 -28.80 1.26
C LEU A 50 -15.59 -30.18 1.28
N LEU A 51 -16.05 -31.08 0.41
CA LEU A 51 -15.54 -32.45 0.19
C LEU A 51 -16.26 -33.57 0.97
N CYS A 52 -17.58 -33.72 0.78
CA CYS A 52 -18.20 -35.06 0.85
C CYS A 52 -19.45 -35.12 -0.05
N GLY A 53 -19.20 -35.20 -1.36
CA GLY A 53 -20.20 -35.25 -2.41
C GLY A 53 -19.47 -35.20 -3.75
N THR A 54 -19.91 -35.99 -4.72
CA THR A 54 -19.34 -36.08 -6.08
C THR A 54 -18.78 -34.75 -6.57
N LEU A 55 -17.49 -34.75 -6.96
CA LEU A 55 -16.76 -33.57 -7.40
C LEU A 55 -17.63 -32.77 -8.40
N PRO A 56 -17.92 -31.48 -8.13
CA PRO A 56 -18.57 -30.62 -9.11
C PRO A 56 -17.77 -30.63 -10.41
N GLU A 57 -18.42 -30.37 -11.56
CA GLU A 57 -17.73 -30.10 -12.82
C GLU A 57 -16.55 -29.14 -12.58
N HIS A 58 -15.40 -29.40 -13.21
CA HIS A 58 -14.12 -28.76 -12.88
C HIS A 58 -14.21 -27.21 -12.82
N ASP A 59 -15.07 -26.59 -13.64
CA ASP A 59 -15.29 -25.13 -13.65
C ASP A 59 -15.99 -24.57 -12.41
N VAL A 60 -16.91 -25.34 -11.82
CA VAL A 60 -17.65 -24.96 -10.61
C VAL A 60 -16.71 -24.98 -9.41
N LEU A 61 -15.85 -26.00 -9.32
CA LEU A 61 -14.87 -26.12 -8.23
C LEU A 61 -13.84 -24.97 -8.27
N ASP A 62 -13.31 -24.65 -9.44
CA ASP A 62 -12.32 -23.56 -9.61
C ASP A 62 -12.93 -22.19 -9.24
N THR A 63 -14.18 -21.97 -9.64
CA THR A 63 -14.93 -20.75 -9.29
C THR A 63 -15.23 -20.69 -7.80
N GLN A 64 -15.61 -21.80 -7.18
CA GLN A 64 -15.84 -21.89 -5.73
C GLN A 64 -14.55 -21.68 -4.93
N MET A 65 -13.42 -22.27 -5.33
CA MET A 65 -12.13 -22.06 -4.67
C MET A 65 -11.73 -20.58 -4.69
N PHE A 66 -11.92 -19.92 -5.84
CA PHE A 66 -11.64 -18.49 -5.96
C PHE A 66 -12.62 -17.64 -5.13
N ALA A 67 -13.91 -18.00 -5.09
CA ALA A 67 -14.90 -17.29 -4.29
C ALA A 67 -14.64 -17.44 -2.78
N VAL A 68 -14.29 -18.65 -2.33
CA VAL A 68 -13.90 -18.92 -0.92
C VAL A 68 -12.66 -18.12 -0.55
N PHE A 69 -11.65 -18.08 -1.43
CA PHE A 69 -10.52 -17.19 -1.26
C PHE A 69 -10.97 -15.73 -1.10
N TYR A 70 -11.81 -15.25 -2.02
CA TYR A 70 -12.22 -13.87 -2.06
C TYR A 70 -12.97 -13.45 -0.79
N ASP A 71 -13.87 -14.29 -0.30
CA ASP A 71 -14.61 -14.01 0.94
C ASP A 71 -13.72 -14.09 2.20
N ASN A 72 -12.68 -14.93 2.19
CA ASN A 72 -11.72 -15.02 3.29
C ASN A 72 -10.78 -13.81 3.36
N PHE A 73 -10.34 -13.27 2.22
CA PHE A 73 -9.36 -12.18 2.15
C PHE A 73 -9.98 -10.79 2.03
N LEU A 74 -11.19 -10.68 1.48
CA LEU A 74 -11.97 -9.44 1.33
C LEU A 74 -13.39 -9.61 1.88
N PRO A 75 -13.55 -9.87 3.19
CA PRO A 75 -14.85 -10.01 3.82
C PRO A 75 -15.74 -8.78 3.54
N PRO A 76 -17.07 -8.95 3.48
CA PRO A 76 -18.01 -7.87 3.16
C PRO A 76 -17.88 -6.60 4.04
N LEU A 77 -17.38 -6.73 5.28
CA LEU A 77 -17.10 -5.60 6.16
C LEU A 77 -16.02 -4.64 5.63
N LEU A 78 -15.18 -5.08 4.69
CA LEU A 78 -14.19 -4.26 3.97
C LEU A 78 -14.80 -3.55 2.74
N SER A 79 -16.10 -3.24 2.81
CA SER A 79 -17.00 -2.81 1.72
C SER A 79 -16.42 -1.83 0.67
N PRO A 80 -15.66 -0.77 1.01
CA PRO A 80 -15.10 0.12 -0.01
C PRO A 80 -14.05 -0.60 -0.88
N TRP A 81 -13.21 -1.43 -0.26
CA TRP A 81 -12.12 -2.17 -0.91
C TRP A 81 -12.62 -3.30 -1.80
N ARG A 82 -13.76 -3.89 -1.42
CA ARG A 82 -14.42 -4.92 -2.19
C ARG A 82 -14.85 -4.39 -3.56
N SER A 83 -15.36 -3.16 -3.61
CA SER A 83 -15.91 -2.54 -4.83
C SER A 83 -14.87 -2.11 -5.87
N VAL A 84 -13.61 -1.99 -5.47
CA VAL A 84 -12.54 -1.38 -6.29
C VAL A 84 -11.41 -2.34 -6.64
N SER A 85 -11.38 -3.51 -5.99
CA SER A 85 -10.40 -4.55 -6.29
C SER A 85 -10.77 -5.26 -7.58
N TYR A 86 -9.82 -5.41 -8.51
CA TYR A 86 -10.04 -6.20 -9.71
C TYR A 86 -10.36 -7.67 -9.36
N LEU A 87 -9.88 -8.18 -8.22
CA LEU A 87 -10.19 -9.53 -7.74
C LEU A 87 -11.70 -9.75 -7.55
N ALA A 88 -12.43 -8.70 -7.17
CA ALA A 88 -13.89 -8.73 -7.05
C ALA A 88 -14.56 -9.04 -8.38
N SER A 89 -14.10 -8.32 -9.39
CA SER A 89 -14.65 -8.43 -10.73
C SER A 89 -14.24 -9.76 -11.36
N VAL A 90 -13.00 -10.22 -11.13
CA VAL A 90 -12.51 -11.54 -11.57
C VAL A 90 -13.23 -12.70 -10.87
N ALA A 91 -13.65 -12.53 -9.62
CA ALA A 91 -14.44 -13.53 -8.90
C ALA A 91 -15.77 -13.80 -9.59
N GLY A 92 -16.46 -12.73 -9.99
CA GLY A 92 -17.78 -12.80 -10.65
C GLY A 92 -17.74 -13.17 -12.13
N THR A 93 -16.58 -13.13 -12.79
CA THR A 93 -16.46 -13.51 -14.20
C THR A 93 -16.21 -15.01 -14.38
N VAL A 94 -17.01 -15.65 -15.24
CA VAL A 94 -16.70 -16.97 -15.80
C VAL A 94 -15.48 -16.81 -16.73
N PRO A 95 -14.41 -17.61 -16.57
CA PRO A 95 -13.24 -17.51 -17.43
C PRO A 95 -13.60 -17.71 -18.90
N GLY A 96 -13.29 -16.71 -19.74
CA GLY A 96 -13.50 -16.82 -21.19
C GLY A 96 -12.40 -17.61 -21.91
N THR A 97 -11.23 -17.77 -21.29
CA THR A 97 -10.05 -18.42 -21.88
C THR A 97 -9.47 -19.54 -21.00
N PRO A 98 -8.79 -20.53 -21.60
CA PRO A 98 -8.04 -21.55 -20.87
C PRO A 98 -6.99 -20.96 -19.92
N LEU A 99 -6.38 -19.83 -20.33
CA LEU A 99 -5.37 -19.13 -19.55
C LEU A 99 -5.97 -18.62 -18.23
N LEU A 100 -7.06 -17.85 -18.29
CA LEU A 100 -7.70 -17.29 -17.10
C LEU A 100 -8.29 -18.38 -16.19
N LYS A 101 -8.81 -19.46 -16.77
CA LYS A 101 -9.27 -20.64 -16.01
C LYS A 101 -8.12 -21.26 -15.22
N SER A 102 -6.99 -21.52 -15.88
CA SER A 102 -5.79 -22.04 -15.24
C SER A 102 -5.24 -21.08 -14.17
N ALA A 103 -5.35 -19.76 -14.39
CA ALA A 103 -4.92 -18.74 -13.43
C ALA A 103 -5.75 -18.79 -12.15
N LYS A 104 -7.09 -18.79 -12.26
CA LYS A 104 -7.99 -18.90 -11.10
C LYS A 104 -7.77 -20.21 -10.34
N ARG A 105 -7.59 -21.33 -11.04
CA ARG A 105 -7.30 -22.63 -10.42
C ARG A 105 -5.98 -22.62 -9.66
N ALA A 106 -4.87 -22.23 -10.30
CA ALA A 106 -3.56 -22.16 -9.66
C ALA A 106 -3.62 -21.27 -8.42
N PHE A 107 -4.28 -20.10 -8.54
CA PHE A 107 -4.45 -19.16 -7.45
C PHE A 107 -5.25 -19.74 -6.28
N GLY A 108 -6.40 -20.36 -6.57
CA GLY A 108 -7.23 -21.03 -5.55
C GLY A 108 -6.49 -22.15 -4.83
N LEU A 109 -5.75 -22.98 -5.57
CA LEU A 109 -4.94 -24.07 -5.01
C LEU A 109 -3.81 -23.56 -4.11
N VAL A 110 -3.10 -22.50 -4.52
CA VAL A 110 -2.04 -21.86 -3.72
C VAL A 110 -2.61 -21.44 -2.37
N HIS A 111 -3.75 -20.76 -2.37
CA HIS A 111 -4.37 -20.29 -1.13
C HIS A 111 -4.93 -21.42 -0.27
N LEU A 112 -5.54 -22.42 -0.88
CA LEU A 112 -6.02 -23.60 -0.16
C LEU A 112 -4.86 -24.37 0.48
N ALA A 113 -3.72 -24.50 -0.21
CA ALA A 113 -2.53 -25.14 0.33
C ALA A 113 -1.98 -24.39 1.56
N GLN A 114 -1.96 -23.06 1.51
CA GLN A 114 -1.54 -22.23 2.65
C GLN A 114 -2.43 -22.40 3.88
N GLN A 115 -3.75 -22.52 3.67
CA GLN A 115 -4.71 -22.66 4.77
C GLN A 115 -4.74 -24.07 5.35
N SER A 116 -4.66 -25.09 4.50
CA SER A 116 -4.80 -26.49 4.91
C SER A 116 -3.49 -27.13 5.39
N GLN A 117 -2.34 -26.53 5.06
CA GLN A 117 -1.00 -27.10 5.27
C GLN A 117 -0.85 -28.51 4.65
N ASN A 118 -1.72 -28.87 3.70
CA ASN A 118 -1.71 -30.18 3.04
C ASN A 118 -0.65 -30.22 1.93
N THR A 119 0.31 -31.13 2.07
CA THR A 119 1.43 -31.29 1.13
C THR A 119 1.00 -31.72 -0.27
N ALA A 120 -0.08 -32.50 -0.40
CA ALA A 120 -0.62 -32.92 -1.70
C ALA A 120 -1.24 -31.73 -2.44
N ILE A 121 -1.98 -30.86 -1.74
CA ILE A 121 -2.54 -29.64 -2.33
C ILE A 121 -1.41 -28.67 -2.69
N LEU A 122 -0.37 -28.58 -1.86
CA LEU A 122 0.83 -27.80 -2.17
C LEU A 122 1.51 -28.32 -3.45
N GLN A 123 1.67 -29.63 -3.62
CA GLN A 123 2.25 -30.22 -4.83
C GLN A 123 1.39 -29.94 -6.07
N GLU A 124 0.07 -30.14 -5.98
CA GLU A 124 -0.85 -29.84 -7.09
C GLU A 124 -0.86 -28.34 -7.43
N SER A 125 -0.74 -27.46 -6.44
CA SER A 125 -0.64 -26.01 -6.68
C SER A 125 0.62 -25.64 -7.46
N ARG A 126 1.76 -26.30 -7.18
CA ARG A 126 3.02 -26.11 -7.94
C ARG A 126 2.91 -26.62 -9.37
N ILE A 127 2.29 -27.78 -9.57
CA ILE A 127 2.03 -28.34 -10.91
C ILE A 127 1.12 -27.39 -11.71
N SER A 128 0.04 -26.91 -11.08
CA SER A 128 -0.91 -25.97 -11.69
C SER A 128 -0.23 -24.64 -12.06
N TYR A 129 0.63 -24.12 -11.18
CA TYR A 129 1.44 -22.92 -11.47
C TYR A 129 2.39 -23.13 -12.64
N GLY A 130 3.08 -24.27 -12.72
CA GLY A 130 3.95 -24.60 -13.87
C GLY A 130 3.18 -24.69 -15.20
N ARG A 131 1.98 -25.31 -15.18
CA ARG A 131 1.07 -25.34 -16.34
C ARG A 131 0.62 -23.93 -16.75
N LEU A 132 0.26 -23.10 -15.77
CA LEU A 132 -0.11 -21.70 -16.00
C LEU A 132 1.02 -20.91 -16.67
N LEU A 133 2.26 -21.07 -16.22
CA LEU A 133 3.44 -20.45 -16.84
C LEU A 133 3.59 -20.86 -18.31
N GLY A 134 3.40 -22.15 -18.61
CA GLY A 134 3.43 -22.65 -19.99
C GLY A 134 2.37 -22.00 -20.87
N LEU A 135 1.12 -21.91 -20.38
CA LEU A 135 0.03 -21.24 -21.09
C LEU A 135 0.27 -19.74 -21.25
N LEU A 136 0.79 -19.07 -20.22
CA LEU A 136 1.12 -17.65 -20.28
C LEU A 136 2.20 -17.38 -21.31
N ASN A 137 3.25 -18.19 -21.35
CA ASN A 137 4.31 -18.10 -22.36
C ASN A 137 3.77 -18.28 -23.78
N TYR A 138 2.85 -19.22 -23.98
CA TYR A 138 2.19 -19.40 -25.28
C TYR A 138 1.32 -18.18 -25.66
N ALA A 139 0.50 -17.68 -24.72
CA ALA A 139 -0.36 -16.52 -24.96
C ALA A 139 0.45 -15.24 -25.28
N LEU A 140 1.63 -15.09 -24.67
CA LEU A 140 2.54 -13.97 -24.94
C LEU A 140 3.14 -13.97 -26.35
N GLN A 141 3.14 -15.12 -27.05
CA GLN A 141 3.58 -15.18 -28.45
C GLN A 141 2.53 -14.61 -29.42
N CYS A 142 1.26 -14.53 -28.99
CA CYS A 142 0.13 -14.04 -29.79
C CYS A 142 -0.76 -13.09 -28.97
N PRO A 143 -0.22 -11.98 -28.44
CA PRO A 143 -0.89 -11.21 -27.40
C PRO A 143 -2.19 -10.55 -27.87
N ASP A 144 -2.28 -10.12 -29.13
CA ASP A 144 -3.31 -9.22 -29.65
C ASP A 144 -4.78 -9.67 -29.45
N LYS A 145 -5.01 -10.97 -29.23
CA LYS A 145 -6.36 -11.53 -29.04
C LYS A 145 -6.77 -11.66 -27.56
N GLU A 146 -5.82 -11.62 -26.63
CA GLU A 146 -6.06 -12.01 -25.23
C GLU A 146 -5.34 -11.09 -24.21
N ILE A 147 -4.95 -9.87 -24.59
CA ILE A 147 -4.20 -8.93 -23.73
C ILE A 147 -4.84 -8.78 -22.34
N ARG A 148 -6.17 -8.63 -22.28
CA ARG A 148 -6.90 -8.49 -21.02
C ARG A 148 -6.67 -9.71 -20.11
N ASP A 149 -6.81 -10.91 -20.65
CA ASP A 149 -6.68 -12.15 -19.88
C ASP A 149 -5.23 -12.44 -19.47
N ILE A 150 -4.26 -12.06 -20.32
CA ILE A 150 -2.83 -12.08 -19.99
C ILE A 150 -2.56 -11.14 -18.81
N LEU A 151 -3.07 -9.90 -18.84
CA LEU A 151 -2.87 -8.92 -17.78
C LEU A 151 -3.57 -9.33 -16.47
N VAL A 152 -4.79 -9.88 -16.54
CA VAL A 152 -5.49 -10.45 -15.38
C VAL A 152 -4.64 -11.58 -14.78
N THR A 153 -4.14 -12.48 -15.62
CA THR A 153 -3.34 -13.63 -15.21
C THR A 153 -2.06 -13.20 -14.51
N MET A 154 -1.27 -12.32 -15.13
CA MET A 154 -0.06 -11.77 -14.51
C MET A 154 -0.38 -11.06 -13.19
N SER A 155 -1.48 -10.29 -13.13
CA SER A 155 -1.93 -9.62 -11.90
C SER A 155 -2.26 -10.62 -10.79
N LEU A 156 -3.00 -11.70 -11.09
CA LEU A 156 -3.27 -12.78 -10.13
C LEU A 156 -1.98 -13.45 -9.64
N MET A 157 -1.03 -13.67 -10.54
CA MET A 157 0.26 -14.26 -10.20
C MET A 157 1.09 -13.37 -9.25
N THR A 158 0.89 -12.04 -9.25
CA THR A 158 1.52 -11.16 -8.23
C THR A 158 1.05 -11.44 -6.80
N HIS A 159 -0.11 -12.07 -6.62
CA HIS A 159 -0.66 -12.40 -5.31
C HIS A 159 -0.31 -13.82 -4.86
N MET A 160 0.16 -14.66 -5.77
CA MET A 160 0.63 -16.00 -5.42
C MET A 160 1.82 -15.88 -4.46
N SER A 161 1.88 -16.80 -3.51
CA SER A 161 2.90 -16.80 -2.46
C SER A 161 4.18 -17.47 -2.94
N ASN A 162 5.31 -16.97 -2.40
CA ASN A 162 6.65 -17.55 -2.54
C ASN A 162 6.74 -19.01 -2.07
N THR A 163 5.72 -19.55 -1.40
CA THR A 163 5.62 -21.00 -1.09
C THR A 163 5.66 -21.90 -2.33
N MET A 164 5.43 -21.33 -3.52
CA MET A 164 5.60 -22.00 -4.82
C MET A 164 7.06 -22.07 -5.29
N GLU A 165 7.98 -21.32 -4.69
CA GLU A 165 9.38 -21.29 -5.06
C GLU A 165 10.07 -22.59 -4.63
N LEU A 166 10.85 -23.18 -5.55
CA LEU A 166 11.89 -24.13 -5.19
C LEU A 166 12.90 -23.37 -4.33
N ALA A 167 13.27 -23.91 -3.17
CA ALA A 167 14.06 -23.28 -2.12
C ALA A 167 15.43 -22.68 -2.52
N ALA A 168 15.82 -22.77 -3.79
CA ALA A 168 17.10 -22.33 -4.33
C ALA A 168 17.13 -20.88 -4.87
N GLN A 169 15.98 -20.25 -5.16
CA GLN A 169 15.93 -18.87 -5.63
C GLN A 169 15.15 -17.99 -4.66
N LYS A 170 15.87 -17.05 -4.01
CA LYS A 170 15.28 -15.99 -3.16
C LYS A 170 14.62 -14.87 -3.99
N ASP A 171 14.50 -15.06 -5.30
CA ASP A 171 14.00 -14.03 -6.20
C ASP A 171 12.53 -13.77 -5.92
N VAL A 172 12.17 -12.50 -5.90
CA VAL A 172 10.85 -12.05 -5.52
C VAL A 172 9.89 -12.21 -6.70
N THR A 173 9.36 -13.41 -6.86
CA THR A 173 8.56 -13.86 -8.02
C THR A 173 7.38 -12.94 -8.36
N TRP A 174 6.68 -12.37 -7.37
CA TRP A 174 5.57 -11.45 -7.65
C TRP A 174 6.00 -10.18 -8.37
N ALA A 175 7.21 -9.71 -8.12
CA ALA A 175 7.72 -8.47 -8.70
C ALA A 175 8.08 -8.67 -10.18
N VAL A 176 8.53 -9.88 -10.56
CA VAL A 176 8.73 -10.27 -11.97
C VAL A 176 7.40 -10.23 -12.73
N HIS A 177 6.34 -10.84 -12.20
CA HIS A 177 5.01 -10.82 -12.83
C HIS A 177 4.45 -9.40 -12.95
N LEU A 178 4.68 -8.57 -11.94
CA LEU A 178 4.26 -7.18 -11.96
C LEU A 178 5.01 -6.36 -13.02
N GLN A 179 6.32 -6.56 -13.14
CA GLN A 179 7.14 -5.90 -14.16
C GLN A 179 6.76 -6.36 -15.57
N ALA A 180 6.53 -7.65 -15.76
CA ALA A 180 6.05 -8.20 -17.03
C ALA A 180 4.70 -7.57 -17.43
N ALA A 181 3.76 -7.46 -16.47
CA ALA A 181 2.47 -6.81 -16.70
C ALA A 181 2.63 -5.31 -17.04
N GLN A 182 3.53 -4.60 -16.36
CA GLN A 182 3.88 -3.21 -16.66
C GLN A 182 4.44 -3.07 -18.08
N HIS A 183 5.40 -3.91 -18.48
CA HIS A 183 5.98 -3.88 -19.83
C HIS A 183 4.91 -4.16 -20.89
N LEU A 184 4.01 -5.12 -20.65
CA LEU A 184 2.93 -5.40 -21.57
C LEU A 184 1.96 -4.21 -21.72
N LEU A 185 1.58 -3.55 -20.61
CA LEU A 185 0.81 -2.29 -20.68
C LEU A 185 1.52 -1.23 -21.53
N MET A 186 2.84 -1.13 -21.41
CA MET A 186 3.61 -0.16 -22.18
C MET A 186 3.63 -0.44 -23.67
N LEU A 187 3.76 -1.71 -24.06
CA LEU A 187 3.79 -2.11 -25.47
C LEU A 187 2.42 -1.98 -26.14
N GLN A 188 1.34 -2.30 -25.41
CA GLN A 188 0.01 -2.39 -25.99
C GLN A 188 -0.74 -1.05 -26.02
N GLY A 189 -0.47 -0.18 -25.04
CA GLY A 189 -1.18 1.08 -24.89
C GLY A 189 -2.67 0.92 -24.50
N PRO A 190 -3.37 2.03 -24.20
CA PRO A 190 -4.70 1.99 -23.59
C PRO A 190 -5.82 1.43 -24.48
N ARG A 191 -5.59 1.29 -25.79
CA ARG A 191 -6.62 0.90 -26.77
C ARG A 191 -7.22 -0.51 -26.56
N HIS A 192 -6.52 -1.38 -25.84
CA HIS A 192 -6.93 -2.78 -25.63
C HIS A 192 -7.70 -3.00 -24.32
N LEU A 193 -7.84 -1.97 -23.50
CA LEU A 193 -8.60 -2.02 -22.25
C LEU A 193 -9.74 -1.00 -22.30
N GLN A 194 -10.86 -1.34 -21.68
CA GLN A 194 -12.06 -0.50 -21.66
C GLN A 194 -12.03 0.39 -20.42
N VAL A 195 -12.16 1.71 -20.62
CA VAL A 195 -12.11 2.69 -19.53
C VAL A 195 -13.27 2.49 -18.56
N GLU A 196 -14.42 2.02 -19.03
CA GLU A 196 -15.64 1.80 -18.26
C GLU A 196 -15.65 0.46 -17.51
N SER A 197 -14.74 -0.46 -17.87
CA SER A 197 -14.66 -1.79 -17.26
C SER A 197 -14.02 -1.72 -15.86
N ALA A 198 -14.77 -2.08 -14.82
CA ALA A 198 -14.27 -2.11 -13.44
C ALA A 198 -13.08 -3.08 -13.26
N VAL A 199 -13.07 -4.20 -14.01
CA VAL A 199 -11.93 -5.13 -14.05
C VAL A 199 -10.69 -4.41 -14.55
N ASP A 200 -10.82 -3.70 -15.67
CA ASP A 200 -9.70 -3.10 -16.40
C ASP A 200 -9.13 -1.92 -15.61
N GLN A 201 -10.00 -1.05 -15.09
CA GLN A 201 -9.60 0.01 -14.15
C GLN A 201 -8.87 -0.55 -12.92
N GLY A 202 -9.41 -1.64 -12.35
CA GLY A 202 -8.82 -2.30 -11.18
C GLY A 202 -7.44 -2.90 -11.47
N ILE A 203 -7.24 -3.51 -12.65
CA ILE A 203 -5.97 -4.08 -13.09
C ILE A 203 -4.95 -2.98 -13.34
N VAL A 204 -5.33 -1.93 -14.07
CA VAL A 204 -4.45 -0.78 -14.34
C VAL A 204 -4.05 -0.13 -13.02
N ARG A 205 -4.98 0.07 -12.08
CA ARG A 205 -4.67 0.57 -10.73
C ARG A 205 -3.71 -0.37 -9.99
N HIS A 206 -3.94 -1.69 -10.06
CA HIS A 206 -3.07 -2.68 -9.43
C HIS A 206 -1.64 -2.61 -9.95
N ILE A 207 -1.48 -2.67 -11.27
CA ILE A 207 -0.19 -2.67 -11.94
C ILE A 207 0.51 -1.33 -11.73
N CYS A 208 -0.14 -0.21 -12.06
CA CYS A 208 0.45 1.12 -11.91
C CYS A 208 0.82 1.40 -10.45
N GLY A 209 -0.09 1.13 -9.52
CA GLY A 209 0.16 1.44 -8.12
C GLY A 209 1.27 0.61 -7.50
N ASN A 210 1.30 -0.71 -7.71
CA ASN A 210 2.37 -1.52 -7.12
C ASN A 210 3.70 -1.31 -7.84
N SER A 211 3.69 -1.12 -9.17
CA SER A 211 4.93 -0.89 -9.92
C SER A 211 5.57 0.45 -9.55
N PHE A 212 4.77 1.49 -9.28
CA PHE A 212 5.28 2.76 -8.79
C PHE A 212 6.03 2.63 -7.47
N TRP A 213 5.43 1.96 -6.47
CA TRP A 213 6.10 1.76 -5.18
C TRP A 213 7.31 0.83 -5.28
N LEU A 214 7.24 -0.19 -6.13
CA LEU A 214 8.39 -1.05 -6.43
C LEU A 214 9.52 -0.26 -7.10
N ALA A 215 9.19 0.65 -8.03
CA ALA A 215 10.16 1.52 -8.70
C ALA A 215 10.84 2.47 -7.70
N ILE A 216 10.09 3.08 -6.78
CA ILE A 216 10.65 3.86 -5.67
C ILE A 216 11.57 2.99 -4.80
N ALA A 217 11.10 1.81 -4.39
CA ALA A 217 11.84 0.91 -3.51
C ALA A 217 13.17 0.43 -4.13
N ASN A 218 13.17 0.23 -5.45
CA ASN A 218 14.35 -0.23 -6.18
C ASN A 218 15.19 0.92 -6.75
N ARG A 219 14.72 2.17 -6.59
CA ARG A 219 15.28 3.38 -7.19
C ARG A 219 15.53 3.20 -8.70
N ARG A 220 14.54 2.62 -9.37
CA ARG A 220 14.51 2.45 -10.83
C ARG A 220 13.42 3.35 -11.42
N GLY A 221 13.63 3.79 -12.65
CA GLY A 221 12.70 4.59 -13.41
C GLY A 221 11.38 3.85 -13.60
N TRP A 222 10.29 4.60 -13.50
CA TRP A 222 8.96 4.06 -13.70
C TRP A 222 8.52 4.33 -15.13
N SER A 223 8.39 3.26 -15.91
CA SER A 223 8.18 3.36 -17.36
C SER A 223 6.73 3.52 -17.78
N ILE A 224 5.75 3.49 -16.86
CA ILE A 224 4.31 3.60 -17.20
C ILE A 224 4.02 4.94 -17.88
N HIS A 225 3.34 4.92 -19.03
CA HIS A 225 2.93 6.13 -19.73
C HIS A 225 1.75 6.81 -19.03
N ARG A 226 1.78 8.15 -18.90
CA ARG A 226 0.74 8.95 -18.22
C ARG A 226 -0.70 8.71 -18.71
N ALA A 227 -0.87 8.30 -19.97
CA ALA A 227 -2.20 7.96 -20.50
C ALA A 227 -2.92 6.86 -19.69
N TRP A 228 -2.17 5.93 -19.10
CA TRP A 228 -2.72 4.88 -18.23
C TRP A 228 -3.27 5.41 -16.90
N LEU A 229 -2.83 6.59 -16.46
CA LEU A 229 -3.37 7.21 -15.24
C LEU A 229 -4.81 7.67 -15.41
N LYS A 230 -5.23 7.98 -16.65
CA LYS A 230 -6.61 8.37 -16.96
C LYS A 230 -7.63 7.25 -16.73
N MET A 231 -7.17 6.00 -16.73
CA MET A 231 -8.01 4.82 -16.43
C MET A 231 -8.15 4.56 -14.93
N GLN A 232 -7.49 5.35 -14.09
CA GLN A 232 -7.53 5.20 -12.65
C GLN A 232 -8.52 6.19 -12.04
N THR A 233 -8.99 5.85 -10.86
CA THR A 233 -9.83 6.70 -10.01
C THR A 233 -9.16 8.05 -9.73
N LYS A 234 -9.97 9.11 -9.71
CA LYS A 234 -9.53 10.48 -9.44
C LYS A 234 -8.89 10.57 -8.04
N GLY A 235 -7.98 11.53 -7.82
CA GLY A 235 -7.12 11.59 -6.63
C GLY A 235 -5.93 10.62 -6.64
N TRP A 236 -6.11 9.34 -6.97
CA TRP A 236 -4.97 8.41 -7.12
C TRP A 236 -4.20 8.69 -8.41
N ALA A 237 -4.94 8.87 -9.52
CA ALA A 237 -4.39 9.36 -10.78
C ALA A 237 -3.65 10.69 -10.56
N ASP A 238 -4.27 11.65 -9.86
CA ASP A 238 -3.68 12.97 -9.59
C ASP A 238 -2.36 12.86 -8.81
N MET A 239 -2.31 12.00 -7.78
CA MET A 239 -1.07 11.76 -7.01
C MET A 239 0.03 11.16 -7.89
N LEU A 240 -0.29 10.10 -8.64
CA LEU A 240 0.67 9.45 -9.53
C LEU A 240 1.10 10.38 -10.66
N GLU A 241 0.25 11.31 -11.10
CA GLU A 241 0.59 12.29 -12.12
C GLU A 241 1.58 13.33 -11.60
N VAL A 242 1.37 13.81 -10.37
CA VAL A 242 2.28 14.74 -9.70
C VAL A 242 3.66 14.10 -9.48
N PHE A 243 3.69 12.89 -8.95
CA PHE A 243 4.94 12.20 -8.60
C PHE A 243 5.43 11.24 -9.69
N HIS A 244 4.86 11.30 -10.90
CA HIS A 244 5.13 10.36 -11.99
C HIS A 244 6.64 10.18 -12.24
N ASP A 245 7.37 11.30 -12.28
CA ASP A 245 8.78 11.30 -12.63
C ASP A 245 9.69 11.01 -11.43
N LEU A 246 9.14 10.92 -10.20
CA LEU A 246 9.94 10.77 -8.98
C LEU A 246 10.83 9.51 -9.02
N PRO A 247 10.35 8.29 -9.36
CA PRO A 247 11.23 7.12 -9.44
C PRO A 247 12.40 7.29 -10.43
N THR A 248 12.15 7.93 -11.57
CA THR A 248 13.18 8.22 -12.58
C THR A 248 14.17 9.26 -12.06
N ILE A 249 13.70 10.31 -11.39
CA ILE A 249 14.58 11.30 -10.75
C ILE A 249 15.46 10.64 -9.68
N LEU A 250 14.93 9.70 -8.88
CA LEU A 250 15.73 8.96 -7.90
C LEU A 250 16.85 8.17 -8.59
N GLN A 251 16.53 7.42 -9.66
CA GLN A 251 17.51 6.69 -10.46
C GLN A 251 18.57 7.63 -11.05
N ASP A 252 18.13 8.72 -11.70
CA ASP A 252 19.02 9.71 -12.32
C ASP A 252 19.94 10.35 -11.29
N THR A 253 19.45 10.60 -10.07
CA THR A 253 20.25 11.13 -8.96
C THR A 253 21.38 10.18 -8.59
N ASP A 254 21.11 8.89 -8.42
CA ASP A 254 22.17 7.91 -8.11
C ASP A 254 23.14 7.72 -9.28
N ALA A 255 22.63 7.68 -10.50
CA ALA A 255 23.47 7.59 -11.70
C ALA A 255 24.36 8.82 -11.86
N THR A 256 23.90 10.00 -11.46
CA THR A 256 24.67 11.24 -11.51
C THR A 256 25.74 11.27 -10.43
N PHE A 257 25.45 10.79 -9.20
CA PHE A 257 26.49 10.63 -8.17
C PHE A 257 27.59 9.63 -8.56
N ALA A 258 27.29 8.65 -9.41
CA ALA A 258 28.28 7.70 -9.91
C ALA A 258 29.17 8.27 -11.03
N ARG A 259 28.87 9.46 -11.56
CA ARG A 259 29.67 10.15 -12.59
C ARG A 259 30.42 11.31 -11.93
N GLU A 260 31.69 11.50 -12.27
CA GLU A 260 32.48 12.64 -11.80
C GLU A 260 31.98 13.95 -12.45
N ASP A 261 32.00 15.05 -11.67
CA ASP A 261 31.79 16.45 -12.11
C ASP A 261 30.52 16.78 -12.91
N ASN A 262 29.33 16.47 -12.35
CA ASN A 262 28.06 16.82 -12.99
C ASN A 262 27.09 17.64 -12.11
N ILE A 263 27.60 18.73 -11.54
CA ILE A 263 26.84 19.69 -10.73
C ILE A 263 25.62 20.23 -11.51
N GLY A 264 25.78 20.49 -12.81
CA GLY A 264 24.72 21.02 -13.67
C GLY A 264 23.49 20.12 -13.73
N ASP A 265 23.67 18.81 -13.89
CA ASP A 265 22.54 17.88 -13.92
C ASP A 265 21.92 17.68 -12.53
N LEU A 266 22.71 17.68 -11.46
CA LEU A 266 22.19 17.67 -10.09
C LEU A 266 21.30 18.88 -9.80
N LEU A 267 21.68 20.09 -10.24
CA LEU A 267 20.86 21.29 -10.10
C LEU A 267 19.54 21.19 -10.90
N LYS A 268 19.57 20.59 -12.10
CA LYS A 268 18.34 20.32 -12.87
C LYS A 268 17.43 19.35 -12.12
N LEU A 269 17.97 18.31 -11.48
CA LEU A 269 17.21 17.36 -10.68
C LEU A 269 16.60 18.04 -9.44
N VAL A 270 17.36 18.89 -8.72
CA VAL A 270 16.85 19.71 -7.60
C VAL A 270 15.69 20.60 -8.05
N SER A 271 15.82 21.28 -9.20
CA SER A 271 14.75 22.12 -9.75
C SER A 271 13.48 21.32 -10.05
N ARG A 272 13.62 20.13 -10.67
CA ARG A 272 12.50 19.22 -10.93
C ARG A 272 11.81 18.76 -9.64
N LEU A 273 12.58 18.32 -8.64
CA LEU A 273 12.06 17.90 -7.33
C LEU A 273 11.33 19.04 -6.63
N HIS A 274 11.89 20.25 -6.64
CA HIS A 274 11.28 21.42 -6.05
C HIS A 274 9.95 21.78 -6.72
N HIS A 275 9.90 21.73 -8.06
CA HIS A 275 8.67 21.94 -8.82
C HIS A 275 7.61 20.91 -8.46
N THR A 276 7.98 19.62 -8.40
CA THR A 276 7.07 18.54 -7.97
C THR A 276 6.48 18.80 -6.59
N THR A 277 7.30 19.17 -5.60
CA THR A 277 6.81 19.51 -4.25
C THR A 277 5.87 20.72 -4.27
N LYS A 278 6.20 21.77 -5.02
CA LYS A 278 5.35 22.97 -5.14
C LYS A 278 4.00 22.62 -5.78
N PHE A 279 4.02 21.82 -6.84
CA PHE A 279 2.82 21.38 -7.54
C PHE A 279 1.94 20.47 -6.66
N ALA A 280 2.55 19.49 -5.98
CA ALA A 280 1.88 18.65 -4.98
C ALA A 280 1.18 19.51 -3.91
N ARG A 281 1.86 20.56 -3.43
CA ARG A 281 1.26 21.46 -2.44
C ARG A 281 0.04 22.21 -2.98
N SER A 282 0.07 22.63 -4.24
CA SER A 282 -1.03 23.37 -4.86
C SER A 282 -2.28 22.49 -5.07
N LEU A 283 -2.11 21.22 -5.41
CA LEU A 283 -3.22 20.31 -5.71
C LEU A 283 -3.85 19.71 -4.46
N PHE A 284 -3.09 19.52 -3.39
CA PHE A 284 -3.53 18.80 -2.21
C PHE A 284 -3.56 19.69 -0.96
N THR A 285 -4.16 20.88 -1.08
CA THR A 285 -4.32 21.84 0.03
C THR A 285 -5.15 21.26 1.19
N THR A 286 -6.17 20.46 0.88
CA THR A 286 -7.03 19.76 1.85
C THR A 286 -6.30 18.70 2.68
N VAL A 287 -5.10 18.30 2.25
CA VAL A 287 -4.24 17.33 2.93
C VAL A 287 -3.23 18.04 3.85
N GLN A 288 -3.06 19.36 3.76
CA GLN A 288 -1.97 20.05 4.46
C GLN A 288 -2.28 20.42 5.90
N ASP A 289 -3.51 20.82 6.23
CA ASP A 289 -3.86 21.20 7.60
C ASP A 289 -5.03 20.37 8.11
N ARG A 290 -4.74 19.58 9.15
CA ARG A 290 -5.68 18.66 9.78
C ARG A 290 -5.89 19.09 11.23
N PRO A 291 -7.11 18.95 11.75
CA PRO A 291 -7.40 19.33 13.13
C PRO A 291 -6.49 18.55 14.09
N ILE A 292 -5.80 19.30 14.93
CA ILE A 292 -4.93 18.77 15.97
C ILE A 292 -5.75 18.66 17.26
N VAL A 293 -5.77 17.47 17.83
CA VAL A 293 -6.51 17.12 19.04
C VAL A 293 -5.55 16.73 20.16
N GLY A 294 -5.98 16.96 21.40
CA GLY A 294 -5.25 16.54 22.59
C GLY A 294 -5.39 15.04 22.87
N ILE A 295 -4.53 14.51 23.75
CA ILE A 295 -4.59 13.10 24.20
C ILE A 295 -5.94 12.76 24.85
N SER A 296 -6.53 13.71 25.56
CA SER A 296 -7.85 13.56 26.20
C SER A 296 -8.96 13.31 25.19
N GLU A 297 -8.89 13.93 24.00
CA GLU A 297 -9.86 13.75 22.93
C GLU A 297 -9.63 12.44 22.17
N LEU A 298 -8.37 12.04 21.97
CA LEU A 298 -8.05 10.71 21.41
C LEU A 298 -8.60 9.56 22.27
N LYS A 299 -8.55 9.69 23.61
CA LYS A 299 -9.13 8.71 24.55
C LYS A 299 -10.63 8.55 24.35
N LYS A 300 -11.36 9.66 24.12
CA LYS A 300 -12.80 9.64 23.85
C LYS A 300 -13.12 8.94 22.52
N GLY A 301 -12.19 8.98 21.56
CA GLY A 301 -12.30 8.34 20.24
C GLY A 301 -12.05 6.82 20.20
N GLY A 302 -11.95 6.13 21.34
CA GLY A 302 -11.91 4.66 21.37
C GLY A 302 -10.53 4.00 21.31
N ILE A 303 -9.43 4.77 21.44
CA ILE A 303 -8.10 4.20 21.66
C ILE A 303 -8.00 3.72 23.12
N LYS A 304 -8.32 2.44 23.34
CA LYS A 304 -8.45 1.83 24.69
C LYS A 304 -7.15 1.24 25.24
N ASP A 305 -6.14 1.06 24.41
CA ASP A 305 -4.91 0.34 24.75
C ASP A 305 -3.88 1.28 25.40
N LYS A 306 -3.33 0.87 26.56
CA LYS A 306 -2.37 1.66 27.34
C LYS A 306 -1.06 1.88 26.59
N ASP A 307 -0.63 0.92 25.77
CA ASP A 307 0.61 1.05 24.97
C ASP A 307 0.41 2.01 23.79
N ARG A 308 -0.80 2.04 23.21
CA ARG A 308 -1.20 3.02 22.17
C ARG A 308 -1.30 4.44 22.75
N LEU A 309 -1.59 4.57 24.04
CA LEU A 309 -1.64 5.84 24.78
C LEU A 309 -0.26 6.33 25.27
N LEU A 310 0.67 5.42 25.58
CA LEU A 310 2.05 5.77 25.95
C LEU A 310 2.81 6.40 24.78
N ALA A 311 2.59 5.92 23.54
CA ALA A 311 3.09 6.57 22.34
C ALA A 311 2.45 7.97 22.13
N ALA A 312 1.16 8.11 22.44
CA ALA A 312 0.45 9.39 22.33
C ALA A 312 0.77 10.39 23.46
N GLY A 313 1.29 9.91 24.59
CA GLY A 313 1.50 10.67 25.84
C GLY A 313 2.81 11.43 25.94
N SER A 314 3.67 11.42 24.91
CA SER A 314 4.97 12.08 25.00
C SER A 314 4.84 13.60 24.90
N TYR A 315 5.60 14.33 25.72
CA TYR A 315 5.74 15.79 25.64
C TYR A 315 6.33 16.27 24.31
N ILE A 316 6.81 15.34 23.49
CA ILE A 316 7.51 15.58 22.22
C ILE A 316 6.53 16.03 21.14
N PHE A 317 5.30 15.52 21.16
CA PHE A 317 4.23 15.96 20.26
C PHE A 317 3.11 16.62 21.05
N SER A 318 3.01 17.95 20.96
CA SER A 318 1.98 18.75 21.65
C SER A 318 0.54 18.49 21.18
N GLY A 319 0.35 17.71 20.12
CA GLY A 319 -0.96 17.30 19.64
C GLY A 319 -0.90 16.32 18.47
N TRP A 320 -2.04 15.70 18.20
CA TRP A 320 -2.20 14.60 17.25
C TRP A 320 -3.26 14.92 16.20
N TYR A 321 -3.21 14.30 15.03
CA TYR A 321 -4.34 14.46 14.12
C TYR A 321 -5.57 13.73 14.63
N ALA A 322 -6.73 14.38 14.49
CA ALA A 322 -8.00 13.72 14.74
C ALA A 322 -8.09 12.42 13.93
N PRO A 323 -8.58 11.30 14.51
CA PRO A 323 -8.70 10.05 13.80
C PRO A 323 -9.47 10.22 12.50
N MET A 324 -8.88 9.76 11.41
CA MET A 324 -9.47 9.84 10.08
C MET A 324 -10.09 8.49 9.73
N ASN A 325 -11.04 8.49 8.79
CA ASN A 325 -11.36 7.25 8.11
C ASN A 325 -10.10 6.72 7.39
N GLN A 326 -10.07 5.41 7.16
CA GLN A 326 -8.89 4.72 6.63
C GLN A 326 -8.42 5.32 5.28
N MET A 327 -9.36 5.67 4.40
CA MET A 327 -9.09 6.23 3.09
C MET A 327 -8.35 7.57 3.14
N ASP A 328 -8.86 8.49 3.95
CA ASP A 328 -8.27 9.82 4.10
C ASP A 328 -6.91 9.76 4.79
N ALA A 329 -6.76 8.87 5.78
CA ALA A 329 -5.47 8.62 6.41
C ALA A 329 -4.44 8.16 5.40
N LEU A 330 -4.81 7.22 4.51
CA LEU A 330 -3.91 6.67 3.51
C LEU A 330 -3.53 7.70 2.44
N LYS A 331 -4.49 8.43 1.89
CA LYS A 331 -4.20 9.53 0.96
C LYS A 331 -3.23 10.54 1.60
N PHE A 332 -3.47 10.91 2.86
CA PHE A 332 -2.59 11.80 3.62
C PHE A 332 -1.18 11.23 3.77
N ILE A 333 -1.07 9.96 4.17
CA ILE A 333 0.21 9.27 4.35
C ILE A 333 0.99 9.22 3.05
N LEU A 334 0.37 8.81 1.94
CA LEU A 334 1.09 8.66 0.67
C LEU A 334 1.60 10.00 0.13
N MET A 335 0.77 11.04 0.18
CA MET A 335 1.19 12.39 -0.18
C MET A 335 2.35 12.88 0.69
N THR A 336 2.28 12.61 1.99
CA THR A 336 3.33 13.00 2.95
C THR A 336 4.62 12.22 2.70
N LEU A 337 4.55 10.92 2.43
CA LEU A 337 5.69 10.06 2.13
C LEU A 337 6.40 10.49 0.85
N LEU A 338 5.67 10.69 -0.26
CA LEU A 338 6.25 11.08 -1.54
C LEU A 338 6.85 12.49 -1.50
N SER A 339 6.18 13.41 -0.81
CA SER A 339 6.75 14.73 -0.55
C SER A 339 8.02 14.63 0.28
N LEU A 340 8.04 13.78 1.32
CA LEU A 340 9.21 13.60 2.17
C LEU A 340 10.38 13.00 1.39
N ILE A 341 10.16 11.97 0.57
CA ILE A 341 11.19 11.40 -0.32
C ILE A 341 11.75 12.48 -1.25
N THR A 342 10.90 13.35 -1.78
CA THR A 342 11.31 14.47 -2.64
C THR A 342 12.22 15.44 -1.89
N GLU A 343 11.82 15.93 -0.71
CA GLU A 343 12.62 16.85 0.11
C GLU A 343 13.94 16.20 0.57
N CYS A 344 13.90 14.93 1.00
CA CYS A 344 15.09 14.17 1.38
C CYS A 344 16.06 14.00 0.21
N THR A 345 15.56 13.75 -1.00
CA THR A 345 16.44 13.64 -2.18
C THR A 345 17.16 14.94 -2.48
N ILE A 346 16.49 16.10 -2.34
CA ILE A 346 17.14 17.42 -2.46
C ILE A 346 18.23 17.57 -1.40
N LEU A 347 17.93 17.26 -0.13
CA LEU A 347 18.90 17.33 0.96
C LEU A 347 20.10 16.41 0.71
N ARG A 348 19.88 15.24 0.10
CA ARG A 348 20.95 14.28 -0.24
C ARG A 348 21.91 14.88 -1.26
N ILE A 349 21.38 15.49 -2.33
CA ILE A 349 22.18 16.19 -3.34
C ILE A 349 23.05 17.27 -2.69
N TRP A 350 22.47 18.05 -1.79
CA TRP A 350 23.19 19.12 -1.09
C TRP A 350 24.28 18.63 -0.14
N ILE A 351 24.07 17.52 0.56
CA ILE A 351 25.06 16.93 1.46
C ILE A 351 26.20 16.28 0.68
N MET A 352 25.88 15.57 -0.39
CA MET A 352 26.87 14.84 -1.20
C MET A 352 27.66 15.75 -2.14
N CYS A 353 27.07 16.88 -2.56
CA CYS A 353 27.69 17.86 -3.46
C CYS A 353 27.48 19.29 -2.93
N PRO A 354 28.27 19.73 -1.92
CA PRO A 354 28.11 21.03 -1.27
C PRO A 354 28.17 22.23 -2.24
N GLU A 355 28.82 22.09 -3.38
CA GLU A 355 28.89 23.11 -4.44
C GLU A 355 27.51 23.48 -4.98
N THR A 356 26.58 22.51 -5.02
CA THR A 356 25.19 22.76 -5.42
C THR A 356 24.48 23.68 -4.42
N VAL A 357 24.85 23.63 -3.14
CA VAL A 357 24.24 24.42 -2.06
C VAL A 357 24.59 25.89 -2.21
N MET A 358 25.83 26.21 -2.58
CA MET A 358 26.29 27.60 -2.76
C MET A 358 25.53 28.35 -3.86
N LEU A 359 24.92 27.62 -4.79
CA LEU A 359 24.19 28.17 -5.93
C LEU A 359 22.68 28.35 -5.66
N ILE A 360 22.19 27.95 -4.48
CA ILE A 360 20.77 27.97 -4.12
C ILE A 360 20.52 28.99 -3.00
N PRO A 361 19.45 29.82 -3.09
CA PRO A 361 19.11 30.77 -2.02
C PRO A 361 18.95 30.12 -0.64
N SER A 362 19.53 30.74 0.40
CA SER A 362 19.52 30.22 1.77
C SER A 362 18.11 30.03 2.35
N ASP A 363 17.15 30.88 1.97
CA ASP A 363 15.75 30.75 2.39
C ASP A 363 15.09 29.49 1.81
N LEU A 364 15.44 29.11 0.57
CA LEU A 364 14.97 27.86 -0.01
C LEU A 364 15.56 26.67 0.75
N GLN A 365 16.86 26.70 1.05
CA GLN A 365 17.52 25.64 1.81
C GLN A 365 16.86 25.44 3.19
N ARG A 366 16.67 26.54 3.93
CA ARG A 366 15.99 26.53 5.23
C ARG A 366 14.57 25.98 5.11
N SER A 367 13.84 26.38 4.08
CA SER A 367 12.47 25.90 3.83
C SER A 367 12.44 24.38 3.58
N ILE A 368 13.33 23.83 2.73
CA ILE A 368 13.40 22.38 2.47
C ILE A 368 13.68 21.59 3.75
N TYR A 369 14.63 22.04 4.57
CA TYR A 369 14.94 21.41 5.86
C TYR A 369 13.77 21.45 6.85
N GLN A 370 13.12 22.61 7.00
CA GLN A 370 11.94 22.76 7.86
C GLN A 370 10.76 21.94 7.35
N ASN A 371 10.62 21.80 6.02
CA ASN A 371 9.56 21.02 5.41
C ASN A 371 9.76 19.52 5.65
N SER A 372 10.98 19.00 5.55
CA SER A 372 11.24 17.59 5.82
C SER A 372 10.99 17.22 7.30
N ASP A 373 11.42 18.07 8.25
CA ASP A 373 11.07 17.91 9.67
C ASP A 373 9.55 17.91 9.87
N ARG A 374 8.87 18.91 9.31
CA ARG A 374 7.41 19.03 9.40
C ARG A 374 6.72 17.78 8.87
N LEU A 375 7.10 17.29 7.68
CA LEU A 375 6.54 16.09 7.07
C LEU A 375 6.80 14.83 7.91
N ALA A 376 8.00 14.66 8.46
CA ALA A 376 8.30 13.58 9.40
C ALA A 376 7.39 13.62 10.64
N ARG A 377 7.21 14.80 11.23
CA ARG A 377 6.25 15.00 12.34
C ARG A 377 4.81 14.70 11.94
N ARG A 378 4.41 15.01 10.69
CA ARG A 378 3.07 14.65 10.18
C ARG A 378 2.88 13.13 10.15
N LEU A 379 3.89 12.36 9.72
CA LEU A 379 3.86 10.90 9.72
C LEU A 379 3.75 10.33 11.14
N CYS A 380 4.40 10.96 12.13
CA CYS A 380 4.20 10.58 13.54
C CYS A 380 2.77 10.89 14.00
N ARG A 381 2.28 12.11 13.75
CA ARG A 381 0.96 12.59 14.24
C ARG A 381 -0.25 11.84 13.70
N ILE A 382 -0.13 11.16 12.55
CA ILE A 382 -1.22 10.34 11.98
C ILE A 382 -1.32 8.95 12.61
N SER A 383 -0.32 8.52 13.39
CA SER A 383 -0.25 7.20 14.02
C SER A 383 -1.55 6.74 14.71
N PRO A 384 -2.29 7.59 15.44
CA PRO A 384 -3.55 7.20 16.07
C PRO A 384 -4.58 6.60 15.09
N SER A 385 -4.65 7.12 13.85
CA SER A 385 -5.57 6.61 12.82
C SER A 385 -5.20 5.19 12.38
N LEU A 386 -3.91 4.86 12.34
CA LEU A 386 -3.40 3.53 11.98
C LEU A 386 -3.42 2.55 13.17
N MET A 387 -3.34 3.08 14.38
CA MET A 387 -3.42 2.31 15.61
C MET A 387 -4.82 1.75 15.88
N GLN A 388 -5.88 2.33 15.34
CA GLN A 388 -7.25 1.82 15.54
C GLN A 388 -7.55 0.55 14.73
N ALA A 389 -6.86 0.34 13.61
CA ALA A 389 -7.13 -0.78 12.71
C ALA A 389 -6.22 -1.97 13.04
N ASP A 390 -6.78 -3.13 13.40
CA ASP A 390 -6.04 -4.35 13.77
C ASP A 390 -5.60 -5.21 12.58
N GLY A 391 -5.59 -4.63 11.37
CA GLY A 391 -5.10 -5.30 10.16
C GLY A 391 -3.58 -5.18 9.99
N ILE A 392 -2.95 -6.24 9.52
CA ILE A 392 -1.50 -6.30 9.22
C ILE A 392 -1.03 -5.15 8.32
N VAL A 393 -1.85 -4.77 7.33
CA VAL A 393 -1.54 -3.64 6.43
C VAL A 393 -1.42 -2.32 7.19
N SER A 394 -2.30 -2.06 8.15
CA SER A 394 -2.26 -0.84 8.95
C SER A 394 -1.02 -0.80 9.84
N VAL A 395 -0.61 -1.95 10.40
CA VAL A 395 0.62 -2.08 11.18
C VAL A 395 1.86 -1.85 10.31
N LEU A 396 1.93 -2.46 9.13
CA LEU A 396 3.03 -2.25 8.17
C LEU A 396 3.09 -0.79 7.66
N THR A 397 1.93 -0.16 7.45
CA THR A 397 1.86 1.25 7.06
C THR A 397 2.36 2.16 8.18
N LEU A 398 2.02 1.86 9.44
CA LEU A 398 2.53 2.57 10.61
C LEU A 398 4.04 2.40 10.73
N GLU A 399 4.54 1.18 10.57
CA GLU A 399 5.98 0.90 10.56
C GLU A 399 6.71 1.72 9.50
N LEU A 400 6.21 1.76 8.26
CA LEU A 400 6.76 2.60 7.20
C LEU A 400 6.83 4.08 7.60
N CYS A 401 5.73 4.63 8.14
CA CYS A 401 5.67 6.02 8.59
C CYS A 401 6.71 6.33 9.66
N LEU A 402 6.83 5.45 10.66
CA LEU A 402 7.74 5.61 11.77
C LEU A 402 9.21 5.45 11.36
N ARG A 403 9.53 4.50 10.47
CA ARG A 403 10.89 4.33 9.93
C ARG A 403 11.33 5.54 9.11
N MET A 404 10.44 6.07 8.27
CA MET A 404 10.70 7.29 7.49
C MET A 404 10.96 8.49 8.40
N ALA A 405 10.12 8.69 9.42
CA ALA A 405 10.29 9.78 10.38
C ALA A 405 11.57 9.62 11.22
N TYR A 406 11.86 8.39 11.68
CA TYR A 406 13.08 8.07 12.43
C TYR A 406 14.34 8.49 11.66
N ASN A 407 14.44 8.16 10.37
CA ASN A 407 15.60 8.50 9.54
C ASN A 407 15.83 10.01 9.47
N VAL A 408 14.76 10.77 9.28
CA VAL A 408 14.83 12.24 9.24
C VAL A 408 15.32 12.77 10.59
N PHE A 409 14.71 12.36 11.70
CA PHE A 409 15.10 12.83 13.03
C PHE A 409 16.53 12.42 13.41
N GLU A 410 16.99 11.26 12.98
CA GLU A 410 18.38 10.82 13.12
C GLU A 410 19.33 11.75 12.36
N GLN A 411 19.04 12.04 11.09
CA GLN A 411 19.85 12.89 10.23
C GLN A 411 19.82 14.38 10.63
N GLN A 412 18.77 14.81 11.33
CA GLN A 412 18.64 16.16 11.89
C GLN A 412 19.08 16.27 13.35
N GLN A 413 19.55 15.18 13.96
CA GLN A 413 19.94 15.13 15.38
C GLN A 413 18.81 15.52 16.35
N ALA A 414 17.54 15.34 15.94
CA ALA A 414 16.35 15.53 16.76
C ALA A 414 16.18 14.35 17.73
N THR A 415 17.00 14.32 18.79
CA THR A 415 17.16 13.16 19.67
C THR A 415 15.88 12.71 20.35
N ALA A 416 15.04 13.65 20.80
CA ALA A 416 13.77 13.33 21.46
C ALA A 416 12.82 12.61 20.51
N GLU A 417 12.58 13.18 19.33
CA GLU A 417 11.72 12.63 18.28
C GLU A 417 12.25 11.30 17.74
N ARG A 418 13.56 11.17 17.57
CA ARG A 418 14.22 9.92 17.19
C ARG A 418 13.98 8.82 18.23
N ASN A 419 14.22 9.12 19.51
CA ASN A 419 14.03 8.15 20.59
C ASN A 419 12.56 7.73 20.72
N TRP A 420 11.63 8.68 20.55
CA TRP A 420 10.20 8.38 20.49
C TRP A 420 9.86 7.44 19.32
N SER A 421 10.37 7.75 18.12
CA SER A 421 10.12 6.94 16.92
C SER A 421 10.66 5.53 17.08
N SER A 422 11.84 5.37 17.69
CA SER A 422 12.43 4.07 18.03
C SER A 422 11.55 3.26 19.00
N ALA A 423 11.06 3.87 20.07
CA ALA A 423 10.15 3.21 21.01
C ALA A 423 8.83 2.81 20.34
N ALA A 424 8.27 3.69 19.50
CA ALA A 424 7.06 3.42 18.73
C ALA A 424 7.25 2.28 17.71
N LEU A 425 8.42 2.20 17.09
CA LEU A 425 8.79 1.09 16.20
C LEU A 425 8.85 -0.23 16.97
N SER A 426 9.50 -0.27 18.13
CA SER A 426 9.55 -1.48 18.97
C SER A 426 8.15 -1.98 19.35
N ALA A 427 7.26 -1.07 19.74
CA ALA A 427 5.86 -1.41 20.02
C ALA A 427 5.12 -1.90 18.76
N THR A 428 5.37 -1.27 17.62
CA THR A 428 4.76 -1.65 16.33
C THR A 428 5.22 -3.04 15.87
N SER A 429 6.50 -3.39 16.06
CA SER A 429 7.02 -4.73 15.75
C SER A 429 6.36 -5.82 16.60
N LYS A 430 6.24 -5.60 17.92
CA LYS A 430 5.52 -6.54 18.80
C LYS A 430 4.06 -6.72 18.37
N ARG A 431 3.40 -5.62 17.97
CA ARG A 431 2.04 -5.67 17.43
C ARG A 431 1.99 -6.45 16.11
N LEU A 432 2.97 -6.29 15.23
CA LEU A 432 3.05 -7.02 13.97
C LEU A 432 3.17 -8.53 14.21
N ASP A 433 3.98 -8.96 15.17
CA ASP A 433 4.12 -10.37 15.54
C ASP A 433 2.80 -10.95 16.07
N LEU A 434 2.08 -10.20 16.92
CA LEU A 434 0.76 -10.60 17.41
C LEU A 434 -0.27 -10.69 16.28
N VAL A 435 -0.28 -9.75 15.34
CA VAL A 435 -1.21 -9.78 14.21
C VAL A 435 -0.87 -10.92 13.25
N ARG A 436 0.40 -11.27 13.07
CA ARG A 436 0.83 -12.44 12.28
C ARG A 436 0.41 -13.76 12.93
N ALA A 437 0.57 -13.87 14.24
CA ALA A 437 0.21 -15.08 14.97
C ALA A 437 -1.31 -15.36 14.93
N ASN A 438 -2.14 -14.32 14.89
CA ASN A 438 -3.59 -14.42 14.99
C ASN A 438 -4.35 -14.18 13.66
N GLY A 439 -3.66 -13.76 12.61
CA GLY A 439 -4.26 -13.21 11.40
C GLY A 439 -4.19 -14.13 10.18
N VAL A 440 -5.07 -13.86 9.21
CA VAL A 440 -4.98 -14.41 7.85
C VAL A 440 -3.76 -13.80 7.15
N PRO A 441 -3.01 -14.56 6.34
CA PRO A 441 -1.96 -14.01 5.48
C PRO A 441 -2.45 -12.80 4.68
N THR A 442 -1.56 -11.87 4.33
CA THR A 442 -1.92 -10.70 3.52
C THR A 442 -1.46 -10.84 2.07
N LEU A 443 -2.30 -10.37 1.15
CA LEU A 443 -1.92 -10.20 -0.26
C LEU A 443 -1.05 -8.96 -0.48
N CYS A 444 -0.94 -8.09 0.53
CA CYS A 444 -0.20 -6.86 0.45
C CYS A 444 1.31 -7.14 0.52
N LYS A 445 2.02 -6.81 -0.56
CA LYS A 445 3.49 -6.94 -0.64
C LYS A 445 4.25 -5.77 0.00
N LEU A 446 3.57 -4.91 0.78
CA LEU A 446 4.15 -3.71 1.38
C LEU A 446 5.41 -4.03 2.19
N GLU A 447 5.35 -5.09 3.01
CA GLU A 447 6.48 -5.53 3.82
C GLU A 447 7.78 -5.69 3.01
N GLN A 448 7.67 -6.25 1.79
CA GLN A 448 8.83 -6.55 0.94
C GLN A 448 9.44 -5.30 0.30
N VAL A 449 8.69 -4.20 0.21
CA VAL A 449 9.16 -2.93 -0.38
C VAL A 449 9.49 -1.87 0.68
N ILE A 450 9.07 -2.05 1.95
CA ILE A 450 9.36 -1.09 3.03
C ILE A 450 10.84 -0.74 3.11
N PRO A 451 11.80 -1.70 3.14
CA PRO A 451 13.21 -1.36 3.26
C PRO A 451 13.69 -0.39 2.18
N GLY A 452 13.36 -0.67 0.91
CA GLY A 452 13.74 0.20 -0.21
C GLY A 452 13.06 1.57 -0.18
N ILE A 453 11.77 1.64 0.19
CA ILE A 453 11.07 2.94 0.32
C ILE A 453 11.68 3.77 1.46
N VAL A 454 12.01 3.13 2.58
CA VAL A 454 12.66 3.76 3.73
C VAL A 454 14.03 4.30 3.35
N GLU A 455 14.79 3.54 2.57
CA GLU A 455 16.10 3.95 2.05
C GLU A 455 15.98 5.15 1.09
N ALA A 456 14.94 5.19 0.26
CA ALA A 456 14.68 6.34 -0.61
C ALA A 456 14.43 7.65 0.16
N GLY A 457 14.04 7.57 1.44
CA GLY A 457 13.89 8.72 2.34
C GLY A 457 15.16 9.15 3.08
N ARG A 458 16.28 8.45 2.95
CA ARG A 458 17.55 8.80 3.61
C ARG A 458 18.36 9.80 2.79
N TYR A 459 18.99 10.77 3.47
CA TYR A 459 19.77 11.81 2.79
C TYR A 459 21.17 12.10 3.34
N GLY A 460 21.56 11.51 4.47
CA GLY A 460 22.91 11.61 5.04
C GLY A 460 23.82 10.43 4.68
N SER A 461 24.99 10.37 5.31
CA SER A 461 26.05 9.37 5.08
C SER A 461 25.66 7.91 5.37
N ALA A 462 24.52 7.68 6.03
CA ALA A 462 23.99 6.36 6.32
C ALA A 462 23.09 5.80 5.20
N PHE A 463 23.19 6.34 3.97
CA PHE A 463 22.54 5.81 2.78
C PHE A 463 23.29 4.57 2.28
N ASP A 464 22.59 3.44 2.13
CA ASP A 464 23.16 2.18 1.61
C ASP A 464 22.41 1.71 0.35
N LEU A 465 23.07 1.82 -0.81
CA LEU A 465 22.54 1.34 -2.09
C LEU A 465 22.24 -0.19 -2.06
N ARG A 466 22.92 -0.96 -1.20
CA ARG A 466 22.68 -2.39 -1.04
C ARG A 466 21.40 -2.70 -0.27
N ALA A 467 20.81 -1.73 0.43
CA ALA A 467 19.50 -1.90 1.05
C ALA A 467 18.36 -1.98 0.00
N LEU A 468 18.65 -1.69 -1.27
CA LEU A 468 17.74 -1.85 -2.43
C LEU A 468 17.67 -3.33 -2.87
N THR A 469 17.25 -4.22 -1.98
CA THR A 469 17.45 -5.67 -2.09
C THR A 469 16.37 -6.44 -2.85
N LEU A 470 15.48 -5.79 -3.59
CA LEU A 470 14.72 -6.49 -4.65
C LEU A 470 15.52 -6.43 -5.95
N SER A 471 16.73 -7.00 -5.90
CA SER A 471 17.53 -7.27 -7.09
C SER A 471 16.86 -8.39 -7.87
N ILE A 472 15.96 -8.03 -8.77
CA ILE A 472 15.59 -8.91 -9.88
C ILE A 472 16.75 -8.79 -10.87
N ALA A 473 17.48 -9.90 -11.01
CA ALA A 473 18.61 -10.04 -11.92
C ALA A 473 18.24 -9.69 -13.36
#